data_AF-A0A653C9N2-F1
#
_entry.id   AF-A0A653C9N2-F1
#
_cell.length_a   1.000
_cell.length_b   1.000
_cell.length_c   1.000
_cell.angle_alpha   90.00
_cell.angle_beta   90.00
_cell.angle_gamma   90.00
#
_symmetry.space_group_name_H-M   'P 1'
#
loop_
_entity.id
_entity.type
_entity.pdbx_description
1 polymer ?
#
loop_
_entity_poly.entity_id
_entity_poly.type
_entity_poly.pdbx_seq_one_letter_code
_entity_poly.pdbx_strand_id
1 'polypeptide(L)'
;MFATRQLTKGLQLDRRLSTALPYDLHRLDTAPAVKVELVKEDAIALYKNMHLIRKMEDTVGVLYRGKKIRGFCHLYSGLSRGKGGSIHLYSRNFYGGQGIVGAQIPLGTGIALAHKYKGDGGINFAIMGDGASNQGQVFESYNVAKLLSLPIVFVVENNLYSMGTHNYRGSANTDYFTRGDTIPGIRMDGMDVLMVREAVKYAIEHINSGKGPILLEMMTYR
;
A
#
# COMPACT_ATOMS: atom_id res chain seq x y z
N MET A 1 -7.02 44.76 10.69
CA MET A 1 -6.90 44.21 12.05
C MET A 1 -8.09 43.28 12.27
N PHE A 2 -8.07 42.07 11.69
CA PHE A 2 -9.17 41.10 11.84
C PHE A 2 -8.88 40.21 13.04
N ALA A 3 -9.81 40.23 13.99
CA ALA A 3 -9.72 39.59 15.28
C ALA A 3 -9.55 38.07 15.16
N THR A 4 -8.39 37.59 15.57
CA THR A 4 -8.12 36.20 15.97
C THR A 4 -8.89 35.89 17.26
N ARG A 5 -10.19 35.60 17.15
CA ARG A 5 -11.01 35.13 18.28
C ARG A 5 -11.01 33.61 18.34
N GLN A 6 -10.18 33.09 19.24
CA GLN A 6 -10.43 31.91 20.09
C GLN A 6 -11.31 30.79 19.49
N LEU A 7 -10.69 29.91 18.70
CA LEU A 7 -11.14 28.53 18.52
C LEU A 7 -10.11 27.57 19.14
N THR A 8 -9.86 27.73 20.43
CA THR A 8 -9.11 26.76 21.26
C THR A 8 -9.94 26.34 22.47
N LYS A 9 -11.25 26.15 22.30
CA LYS A 9 -11.96 25.21 23.16
C LYS A 9 -11.48 23.83 22.73
N GLY A 10 -10.70 23.20 23.61
CA GLY A 10 -10.10 21.89 23.36
C GLY A 10 -11.13 20.92 22.82
N LEU A 11 -10.98 20.55 21.55
CA LEU A 11 -11.56 19.31 21.06
C LEU A 11 -10.92 18.22 21.92
N GLN A 12 -11.65 17.72 22.91
CA GLN A 12 -11.42 16.36 23.36
C GLN A 12 -11.74 15.50 22.16
N LEU A 13 -10.72 15.16 21.37
CA LEU A 13 -10.85 14.07 20.41
C LEU A 13 -11.31 12.87 21.24
N ASP A 14 -12.52 12.39 20.96
CA ASP A 14 -12.93 11.08 21.43
C ASP A 14 -11.83 10.12 21.00
N ARG A 15 -11.20 9.46 21.97
CA ARG A 15 -10.06 8.58 21.70
C ARG A 15 -10.47 7.40 20.84
N ARG A 16 -11.77 7.10 20.77
CA ARG A 16 -12.35 6.00 19.99
C ARG A 16 -12.99 6.54 18.72
N LEU A 17 -12.43 6.14 17.59
CA LEU A 17 -12.97 6.38 16.27
C LEU A 17 -13.47 5.04 15.71
N SER A 18 -14.50 5.07 14.87
CA SER A 18 -14.95 3.91 14.10
C SER A 18 -14.54 4.09 12.64
N THR A 19 -14.03 3.03 12.01
CA THR A 19 -13.85 3.00 10.56
C THR A 19 -15.20 3.05 9.87
N ALA A 20 -15.25 3.64 8.68
CA ALA A 20 -16.52 3.96 8.02
C ALA A 20 -17.30 2.73 7.52
N LEU A 21 -16.60 1.63 7.19
CA LEU A 21 -17.17 0.46 6.51
C LEU A 21 -16.62 -0.86 7.07
N PRO A 22 -17.37 -1.97 6.92
CA PRO A 22 -16.86 -3.31 7.20
C PRO A 22 -15.87 -3.78 6.12
N TYR A 23 -14.98 -4.71 6.48
CA TYR A 23 -14.06 -5.37 5.55
C TYR A 23 -14.77 -6.51 4.83
N ASP A 24 -14.46 -6.73 3.55
CA ASP A 24 -14.82 -8.00 2.89
C ASP A 24 -13.68 -8.99 3.04
N LEU A 25 -14.03 -10.24 3.33
CA LEU A 25 -13.06 -11.28 3.67
C LEU A 25 -13.12 -12.44 2.68
N HIS A 26 -11.95 -12.99 2.38
CA HIS A 26 -11.79 -14.22 1.60
C HIS A 26 -10.98 -15.22 2.42
N ARG A 27 -11.56 -16.38 2.74
CA ARG A 27 -10.92 -17.45 3.53
C ARG A 27 -10.33 -16.98 4.87
N LEU A 28 -11.03 -16.07 5.56
CA LEU A 28 -10.70 -15.61 6.91
C LEU A 28 -11.94 -15.67 7.80
N ASP A 29 -11.78 -16.21 9.01
CA ASP A 29 -12.86 -16.29 10.00
C ASP A 29 -13.02 -15.02 10.84
N THR A 30 -12.00 -14.16 10.83
CA THR A 30 -11.94 -12.94 11.65
C THR A 30 -11.56 -11.75 10.79
N ALA A 31 -12.17 -10.60 11.09
CA ALA A 31 -11.89 -9.32 10.44
C ALA A 31 -10.90 -8.49 11.27
N PRO A 32 -10.21 -7.51 10.66
CA PRO A 32 -9.52 -6.46 11.39
C PRO A 32 -10.49 -5.63 12.26
N ALA A 33 -9.94 -4.89 13.23
CA ALA A 33 -10.74 -4.06 14.12
C ALA A 33 -11.44 -2.91 13.37
N VAL A 34 -12.72 -2.71 13.67
CA VAL A 34 -13.57 -1.62 13.12
C VAL A 34 -13.65 -0.43 14.08
N LYS A 35 -13.53 -0.69 15.39
CA LYS A 35 -13.44 0.35 16.42
C LYS A 35 -11.99 0.47 16.85
N VAL A 36 -11.44 1.66 16.71
CA VAL A 36 -10.01 1.89 16.87
C VAL A 36 -9.76 3.06 17.81
N GLU A 37 -8.69 2.95 18.59
CA GLU A 37 -8.19 4.09 19.34
C GLU A 37 -7.15 4.84 18.51
N LEU A 38 -7.23 6.18 18.58
CA LEU A 38 -6.27 7.08 17.93
C LEU A 38 -5.84 8.15 18.92
N VAL A 39 -4.55 8.12 19.27
CA VAL A 39 -3.95 9.17 20.10
C VAL A 39 -3.65 10.40 19.24
N LYS A 40 -3.64 11.58 19.88
CA LYS A 40 -3.50 12.87 19.19
C LYS A 40 -2.18 12.94 18.41
N GLU A 41 -1.11 12.40 18.99
CA GLU A 41 0.23 12.39 18.40
C GLU A 41 0.24 11.61 17.08
N ASP A 42 -0.36 10.42 17.06
CA ASP A 42 -0.48 9.59 15.85
C ASP A 42 -1.38 10.26 14.80
N ALA A 43 -2.50 10.86 15.24
CA ALA A 43 -3.39 11.59 14.33
C ALA A 43 -2.66 12.73 13.61
N ILE A 44 -1.87 13.51 14.37
CA ILE A 44 -1.07 14.61 13.82
C ILE A 44 0.02 14.06 12.88
N ALA A 45 0.68 12.95 13.23
CA ALA A 45 1.70 12.34 12.39
C ALA A 45 1.11 11.85 11.05
N LEU A 46 -0.01 11.12 11.09
CA LEU A 46 -0.73 10.66 9.89
C LEU A 46 -1.13 11.85 9.01
N TYR A 47 -1.74 12.88 9.59
CA TYR A 47 -2.13 14.09 8.87
C TYR A 47 -0.94 14.79 8.21
N LYS A 48 0.15 15.00 8.96
CA LYS A 48 1.36 15.65 8.43
C LYS A 48 1.98 14.86 7.29
N ASN A 49 2.06 13.53 7.41
CA ASN A 49 2.62 12.68 6.36
C ASN A 49 1.76 12.72 5.08
N MET A 50 0.44 12.53 5.21
CA MET A 50 -0.47 12.62 4.06
C MET A 50 -0.44 14.00 3.40
N HIS A 51 -0.43 15.06 4.21
CA HIS A 51 -0.36 16.44 3.72
C HIS A 51 0.97 16.74 3.03
N LEU A 52 2.09 16.25 3.59
CA LEU A 52 3.42 16.40 3.00
C LEU A 52 3.48 15.72 1.62
N ILE A 53 2.99 14.48 1.51
CA ILE A 53 2.91 13.76 0.24
C ILE A 53 2.07 14.56 -0.75
N ARG A 54 0.88 15.05 -0.37
CA ARG A 54 0.04 15.87 -1.26
C ARG A 54 0.77 17.12 -1.76
N LYS A 55 1.43 17.86 -0.87
CA LYS A 55 2.16 19.08 -1.24
C LYS A 55 3.36 18.79 -2.13
N MET A 56 4.05 17.68 -1.89
CA MET A 56 5.12 17.20 -2.75
C MET A 56 4.59 16.92 -4.15
N GLU A 57 3.52 16.13 -4.29
CA GLU A 57 2.89 15.80 -5.58
C GLU A 57 2.40 17.04 -6.34
N ASP A 58 1.71 17.97 -5.66
CA ASP A 58 1.25 19.23 -6.26
C ASP A 58 2.44 20.03 -6.84
N THR A 59 3.53 20.11 -6.07
CA THR A 59 4.75 20.81 -6.46
C THR A 59 5.43 20.11 -7.64
N VAL A 60 5.53 18.78 -7.60
CA VAL A 60 6.07 17.97 -8.71
C VAL A 60 5.25 18.20 -9.97
N GLY A 61 3.91 18.26 -9.89
CA GLY A 61 3.03 18.57 -11.01
C GLY A 61 3.29 19.95 -11.63
N VAL A 62 3.55 20.97 -10.80
CA VAL A 62 3.96 22.31 -11.26
C VAL A 62 5.33 22.26 -11.95
N LEU A 63 6.30 21.58 -11.35
CA LEU A 63 7.66 21.45 -11.90
C LEU A 63 7.69 20.66 -13.22
N TYR A 64 6.84 19.66 -13.36
CA TYR A 64 6.70 18.88 -14.60
C TYR A 64 6.11 19.75 -15.73
N ARG A 65 5.00 20.46 -15.47
CA ARG A 65 4.42 21.40 -16.45
C ARG A 65 5.39 22.53 -16.82
N GLY A 66 6.18 22.99 -15.84
CA GLY A 66 7.26 23.96 -16.04
C GLY A 66 8.51 23.39 -16.74
N LYS A 67 8.49 22.13 -17.18
CA LYS A 67 9.60 21.42 -17.84
C LYS A 67 10.89 21.38 -17.01
N LYS A 68 10.78 21.52 -15.69
CA LYS A 68 11.90 21.37 -14.73
C LYS A 68 12.14 19.90 -14.40
N ILE A 69 11.06 19.12 -14.35
CA ILE A 69 11.10 17.65 -14.37
C ILE A 69 10.78 17.23 -15.80
N ARG A 70 11.74 16.57 -16.45
CA ARG A 70 11.65 16.01 -17.81
C ARG A 70 12.38 14.68 -17.78
N GLY A 71 11.87 13.64 -18.45
CA GLY A 71 12.54 12.33 -18.52
C GLY A 71 13.22 11.96 -17.18
N PHE A 72 14.51 11.60 -17.24
CA PHE A 72 15.34 11.35 -16.06
C PHE A 72 16.38 12.47 -15.88
N CYS A 73 16.25 13.31 -14.84
CA CYS A 73 17.06 14.51 -14.59
C CYS A 73 18.14 14.29 -13.50
N HIS A 74 19.39 14.68 -13.80
CA HIS A 74 20.53 14.55 -12.90
C HIS A 74 20.87 15.83 -12.13
N LEU A 75 20.73 15.75 -10.82
CA LEU A 75 21.44 16.55 -9.81
C LEU A 75 22.12 15.56 -8.84
N TYR A 76 23.33 15.89 -8.39
CA TYR A 76 24.13 15.05 -7.47
C TYR A 76 23.44 14.86 -6.09
N SER A 77 22.42 15.67 -5.81
CA SER A 77 21.51 15.57 -4.67
C SER A 77 20.24 14.81 -5.04
N GLY A 78 20.04 13.61 -4.48
CA GLY A 78 18.84 12.79 -4.63
C GLY A 78 19.11 11.31 -4.35
N LEU A 79 18.06 10.51 -4.08
CA LEU A 79 18.21 9.09 -3.66
C LEU A 79 19.04 8.25 -4.65
N SER A 80 18.92 8.52 -5.95
CA SER A 80 19.62 7.78 -7.02
C SER A 80 20.62 8.63 -7.80
N ARG A 81 21.07 9.78 -7.25
CA ARG A 81 22.03 10.72 -7.89
C ARG A 81 21.69 11.09 -9.34
N GLY A 82 20.40 11.19 -9.65
CA GLY A 82 19.91 11.52 -11.00
C GLY A 82 19.70 10.36 -11.97
N LYS A 83 20.25 9.17 -11.67
CA LYS A 83 20.22 8.02 -12.59
C LYS A 83 18.85 7.35 -12.68
N GLY A 84 18.06 7.45 -11.61
CA GLY A 84 16.82 6.70 -11.45
C GLY A 84 15.53 7.48 -11.72
N GLY A 85 15.57 8.82 -11.79
CA GLY A 85 14.40 9.68 -12.05
C GLY A 85 13.18 9.33 -11.21
N SER A 86 11.98 9.41 -11.78
CA SER A 86 10.74 9.29 -11.00
C SER A 86 10.44 7.87 -10.53
N ILE A 87 10.69 6.88 -11.39
CA ILE A 87 10.24 5.51 -11.15
C ILE A 87 11.30 4.59 -10.54
N HIS A 88 12.57 4.99 -10.42
CA HIS A 88 13.64 4.14 -9.86
C HIS A 88 14.32 4.78 -8.64
N LEU A 89 13.59 4.85 -7.54
CA LEU A 89 14.07 5.33 -6.23
C LEU A 89 14.26 4.15 -5.28
N TYR A 90 15.36 4.11 -4.54
CA TYR A 90 15.69 3.04 -3.60
C TYR A 90 16.11 3.63 -2.25
N SER A 91 15.81 2.93 -1.16
CA SER A 91 16.26 3.29 0.18
C SER A 91 16.40 2.04 1.04
N ARG A 92 16.84 2.19 2.29
CA ARG A 92 16.92 1.07 3.23
C ARG A 92 15.54 0.43 3.39
N ASN A 93 15.44 -0.88 3.13
CA ASN A 93 14.20 -1.66 3.15
C ASN A 93 13.10 -1.11 2.21
N PHE A 94 13.49 -0.36 1.18
CA PHE A 94 12.62 0.12 0.11
C PHE A 94 13.26 -0.23 -1.23
N TYR A 95 12.74 -1.30 -1.85
CA TYR A 95 13.40 -2.00 -2.96
C TYR A 95 13.01 -1.49 -4.36
N GLY A 96 12.56 -0.23 -4.45
CA GLY A 96 12.36 0.40 -5.75
C GLY A 96 10.93 0.85 -6.03
N GLY A 97 10.82 1.81 -6.94
CA GLY A 97 9.78 1.75 -7.96
C GLY A 97 10.26 0.87 -9.13
N GLN A 98 9.38 0.05 -9.67
CA GLN A 98 9.68 -0.86 -10.76
C GLN A 98 8.84 -0.47 -11.99
N GLY A 99 9.51 -0.30 -13.14
CA GLY A 99 8.87 0.18 -14.36
C GLY A 99 8.15 -0.90 -15.18
N ILE A 100 8.44 -2.17 -14.91
CA ILE A 100 7.86 -3.31 -15.62
C ILE A 100 6.68 -3.85 -14.81
N VAL A 101 5.48 -3.76 -15.39
CA VAL A 101 4.22 -4.10 -14.72
C VAL A 101 4.23 -5.55 -14.24
N GLY A 102 4.09 -5.74 -12.92
CA GLY A 102 4.02 -7.05 -12.27
C GLY A 102 5.38 -7.66 -11.90
N ALA A 103 6.49 -7.16 -12.43
CA ALA A 103 7.82 -7.72 -12.18
C ALA A 103 8.28 -7.58 -10.72
N GLN A 104 7.72 -6.61 -9.98
CA GLN A 104 8.00 -6.41 -8.57
C GLN A 104 7.44 -7.52 -7.66
N ILE A 105 6.47 -8.30 -8.14
CA ILE A 105 5.78 -9.30 -7.31
C ILE A 105 6.65 -10.57 -7.11
N PRO A 106 7.28 -11.15 -8.14
CA PRO A 106 8.30 -12.18 -7.93
C PRO A 106 9.50 -11.68 -7.12
N LEU A 107 9.94 -10.44 -7.33
CA LEU A 107 11.04 -9.84 -6.56
C LEU A 107 10.69 -9.72 -5.07
N GLY A 108 9.50 -9.22 -4.76
CA GLY A 108 8.99 -9.17 -3.39
C GLY A 108 8.87 -10.56 -2.75
N THR A 109 8.45 -11.56 -3.54
CA THR A 109 8.40 -12.96 -3.12
C THR A 109 9.80 -13.49 -2.77
N GLY A 110 10.82 -13.14 -3.56
CA GLY A 110 12.21 -13.46 -3.26
C GLY A 110 12.74 -12.77 -1.99
N ILE A 111 12.34 -11.52 -1.73
CA ILE A 111 12.68 -10.80 -0.49
C ILE A 111 12.03 -11.47 0.73
N ALA A 112 10.76 -11.88 0.62
CA ALA A 112 10.07 -12.61 1.67
C ALA A 112 10.74 -13.97 1.96
N LEU A 113 11.16 -14.68 0.90
CA LEU A 113 11.96 -15.89 1.04
C LEU A 113 13.27 -15.61 1.79
N ALA A 114 13.96 -14.50 1.49
CA ALA A 114 15.19 -14.13 2.18
C ALA A 114 14.96 -13.84 3.68
N HIS A 115 13.87 -13.16 4.04
CA HIS A 115 13.50 -12.94 5.45
C HIS A 115 13.24 -14.26 6.17
N LYS A 116 12.45 -15.15 5.56
CA LYS A 116 12.20 -16.50 6.09
C LYS A 116 13.49 -17.30 6.27
N TYR A 117 14.37 -17.27 5.26
CA TYR A 117 15.63 -18.01 5.25
C TYR A 117 16.58 -17.52 6.34
N LYS A 118 16.64 -16.21 6.59
CA LYS A 118 17.48 -15.60 7.61
C LYS A 118 16.88 -15.67 9.02
N GLY A 119 15.57 -15.87 9.13
CA GLY A 119 14.86 -15.82 10.41
C GLY A 119 14.90 -14.45 11.08
N ASP A 120 14.96 -13.37 10.30
CA ASP A 120 15.13 -12.00 10.81
C ASP A 120 13.82 -11.31 11.21
N GLY A 121 12.69 -12.02 11.11
CA GLY A 121 11.36 -11.51 11.42
C GLY A 121 10.83 -10.48 10.41
N GLY A 122 11.52 -10.26 9.29
CA GLY A 122 11.08 -9.32 8.27
C GLY A 122 9.85 -9.81 7.50
N ILE A 123 8.99 -8.87 7.12
CA ILE A 123 7.80 -9.10 6.31
C ILE A 123 7.89 -8.20 5.09
N ASN A 124 7.73 -8.78 3.89
CA ASN A 124 7.73 -8.01 2.65
C ASN A 124 6.31 -7.59 2.27
N PHE A 125 6.13 -6.31 1.94
CA PHE A 125 4.91 -5.81 1.30
C PHE A 125 5.16 -5.67 -0.21
N ALA A 126 4.44 -6.47 -1.01
CA ALA A 126 4.54 -6.46 -2.46
C ALA A 126 3.31 -5.78 -3.06
N ILE A 127 3.48 -4.55 -3.54
CA ILE A 127 2.39 -3.67 -3.98
C ILE A 127 2.25 -3.73 -5.52
N MET A 128 1.01 -3.80 -6.00
CA MET A 128 0.65 -3.76 -7.42
C MET A 128 -0.66 -2.99 -7.65
N GLY A 129 -0.89 -2.53 -8.88
CA GLY A 129 -2.19 -1.97 -9.28
C GLY A 129 -3.17 -3.04 -9.77
N ASP A 130 -4.44 -2.68 -9.92
CA ASP A 130 -5.53 -3.51 -10.46
C ASP A 130 -5.17 -4.17 -11.80
N GLY A 131 -4.57 -3.42 -12.73
CA GLY A 131 -4.14 -3.97 -14.02
C GLY A 131 -2.97 -4.94 -13.94
N ALA A 132 -2.03 -4.68 -13.00
CA ALA A 132 -0.88 -5.54 -12.79
C ALA A 132 -1.27 -6.91 -12.21
N SER A 133 -2.38 -6.98 -11.48
CA SER A 133 -2.94 -8.21 -10.93
C SER A 133 -3.35 -9.25 -11.99
N ASN A 134 -3.38 -8.88 -13.27
CA ASN A 134 -3.61 -9.82 -14.38
C ASN A 134 -2.33 -10.49 -14.92
N GLN A 135 -1.15 -10.10 -14.45
CA GLN A 135 0.11 -10.65 -14.94
C GLN A 135 0.31 -12.10 -14.47
N GLY A 136 0.74 -13.00 -15.36
CA GLY A 136 0.93 -14.43 -15.06
C GLY A 136 1.89 -14.68 -13.89
N GLN A 137 3.02 -13.95 -13.87
CA GLN A 137 4.03 -14.04 -12.80
C GLN A 137 3.50 -13.70 -11.39
N VAL A 138 2.37 -13.00 -11.29
CA VAL A 138 1.69 -12.75 -10.00
C VAL A 138 1.10 -14.04 -9.44
N PHE A 139 0.47 -14.86 -10.29
CA PHE A 139 -0.11 -16.15 -9.89
C PHE A 139 0.97 -17.18 -9.55
N GLU A 140 2.07 -17.18 -10.30
CA GLU A 140 3.24 -17.99 -9.97
C GLU A 140 3.78 -17.62 -8.58
N SER A 141 3.87 -16.32 -8.30
CA SER A 141 4.31 -15.80 -7.00
C SER A 141 3.35 -16.19 -5.86
N TYR A 142 2.03 -16.12 -6.09
CA TYR A 142 1.03 -16.59 -5.11
C TYR A 142 1.22 -18.07 -4.77
N ASN A 143 1.35 -18.92 -5.80
CA ASN A 143 1.54 -20.35 -5.59
C ASN A 143 2.81 -20.65 -4.78
N VAL A 144 3.94 -20.05 -5.16
CA VAL A 144 5.21 -20.24 -4.43
C VAL A 144 5.14 -19.69 -3.01
N ALA A 145 4.59 -18.50 -2.82
CA ALA A 145 4.48 -17.89 -1.50
C ALA A 145 3.60 -18.71 -0.56
N LYS A 146 2.50 -19.28 -1.06
CA LYS A 146 1.62 -20.14 -0.28
C LYS A 146 2.27 -21.48 0.03
N LEU A 147 2.85 -22.13 -0.97
CA LEU A 147 3.53 -23.42 -0.83
C LEU A 147 4.64 -23.36 0.23
N LEU A 148 5.40 -22.26 0.23
CA LEU A 148 6.52 -22.07 1.14
C LEU A 148 6.14 -21.31 2.40
N SER A 149 4.87 -20.98 2.66
CA SER A 149 4.40 -20.15 3.78
C SER A 149 5.33 -18.94 4.02
N LEU A 150 5.48 -18.09 3.00
CA LEU A 150 6.39 -16.95 3.04
C LEU A 150 5.79 -15.75 3.81
N PRO A 151 6.62 -14.93 4.48
CA PRO A 151 6.19 -13.73 5.18
C PRO A 151 5.99 -12.56 4.20
N ILE A 152 4.93 -12.64 3.39
CA ILE A 152 4.60 -11.64 2.37
C ILE A 152 3.15 -11.20 2.45
N VAL A 153 2.95 -9.88 2.41
CA VAL A 153 1.65 -9.25 2.18
C VAL A 153 1.61 -8.80 0.73
N PHE A 154 0.70 -9.37 -0.06
CA PHE A 154 0.41 -8.88 -1.40
C PHE A 154 -0.62 -7.76 -1.29
N VAL A 155 -0.37 -6.62 -1.91
CA VAL A 155 -1.26 -5.45 -1.85
C VAL A 155 -1.67 -5.07 -3.26
N VAL A 156 -2.98 -4.99 -3.50
CA VAL A 156 -3.57 -4.49 -4.73
C VAL A 156 -4.15 -3.10 -4.46
N GLU A 157 -3.52 -2.07 -5.01
CA GLU A 157 -4.05 -0.70 -5.04
C GLU A 157 -5.04 -0.59 -6.20
N ASN A 158 -6.32 -0.80 -5.91
CA ASN A 158 -7.39 -0.74 -6.90
C ASN A 158 -7.90 0.70 -7.02
N ASN A 159 -7.33 1.45 -7.97
CA ASN A 159 -7.77 2.80 -8.32
C ASN A 159 -8.80 2.83 -9.47
N LEU A 160 -9.44 1.69 -9.73
CA LEU A 160 -10.44 1.42 -10.78
C LEU A 160 -9.92 1.40 -12.22
N TYR A 161 -8.75 1.97 -12.53
CA TYR A 161 -8.27 2.16 -13.90
C TYR A 161 -6.79 1.83 -14.09
N SER A 162 -6.52 0.77 -14.84
CA SER A 162 -5.20 0.49 -15.41
C SER A 162 -4.96 1.34 -16.66
N MET A 163 -4.17 2.41 -16.51
CA MET A 163 -3.90 3.41 -17.54
C MET A 163 -5.19 4.07 -18.06
N GLY A 164 -5.85 3.47 -19.05
CA GLY A 164 -7.13 3.93 -19.63
C GLY A 164 -8.23 2.88 -19.63
N THR A 165 -7.98 1.69 -19.09
CA THR A 165 -8.94 0.57 -19.07
C THR A 165 -9.51 0.42 -17.66
N HIS A 166 -10.83 0.59 -17.54
CA HIS A 166 -11.54 0.32 -16.28
C HIS A 166 -11.43 -1.17 -15.89
N ASN A 167 -11.33 -1.47 -14.60
CA ASN A 167 -11.15 -2.82 -14.06
C ASN A 167 -12.14 -3.87 -14.62
N TYR A 168 -13.45 -3.57 -14.74
CA TYR A 168 -14.45 -4.50 -15.29
C TYR A 168 -14.21 -4.87 -16.77
N ARG A 169 -13.45 -4.07 -17.50
CA ARG A 169 -13.03 -4.35 -18.89
C ARG A 169 -11.68 -5.06 -18.94
N GLY A 170 -10.88 -4.94 -17.88
CA GLY A 170 -9.52 -5.50 -17.78
C GLY A 170 -9.45 -6.84 -17.05
N SER A 171 -10.44 -7.18 -16.22
CA SER A 171 -10.45 -8.38 -15.38
C SER A 171 -11.84 -9.01 -15.35
N ALA A 172 -11.91 -10.32 -15.57
CA ALA A 172 -13.16 -11.08 -15.48
C ALA A 172 -13.69 -11.20 -14.05
N ASN A 173 -12.79 -11.22 -13.06
CA ASN A 173 -13.10 -11.11 -11.64
C ASN A 173 -12.47 -9.81 -11.13
N THR A 174 -13.31 -8.88 -10.66
CA THR A 174 -12.89 -7.58 -10.11
C THR A 174 -12.76 -7.58 -8.59
N ASP A 175 -13.07 -8.70 -7.93
CA ASP A 175 -12.79 -8.92 -6.51
C ASP A 175 -11.33 -9.35 -6.36
N TYR A 176 -10.39 -8.41 -6.48
CA TYR A 176 -8.95 -8.70 -6.53
C TYR A 176 -8.45 -9.41 -5.27
N PHE A 177 -9.01 -9.12 -4.09
CA PHE A 177 -8.68 -9.80 -2.83
C PHE A 177 -8.95 -11.33 -2.85
N THR A 178 -9.76 -11.83 -3.79
CA THR A 178 -10.05 -13.27 -3.94
C THR A 178 -9.09 -13.98 -4.89
N ARG A 179 -8.32 -13.24 -5.69
CA ARG A 179 -7.54 -13.80 -6.81
C ARG A 179 -6.30 -14.58 -6.39
N GLY A 180 -5.93 -14.52 -5.11
CA GLY A 180 -4.96 -15.43 -4.53
C GLY A 180 -5.46 -16.88 -4.41
N ASP A 181 -6.75 -17.14 -4.69
CA ASP A 181 -7.48 -18.39 -4.53
C ASP A 181 -7.28 -19.01 -3.14
N THR A 182 -6.20 -19.75 -2.93
CA THR A 182 -5.85 -20.41 -1.66
C THR A 182 -5.23 -19.45 -0.64
N ILE A 183 -4.80 -18.27 -1.06
CA ILE A 183 -4.31 -17.20 -0.18
C ILE A 183 -5.50 -16.43 0.41
N PRO A 184 -5.57 -16.24 1.74
CA PRO A 184 -6.62 -15.42 2.36
C PRO A 184 -6.51 -13.96 1.94
N GLY A 185 -7.65 -13.28 1.87
CA GLY A 185 -7.76 -11.93 1.34
C GLY A 185 -8.64 -11.00 2.18
N ILE A 186 -8.33 -9.70 2.15
CA ILE A 186 -9.14 -8.65 2.76
C ILE A 186 -9.31 -7.51 1.76
N ARG A 187 -10.55 -7.08 1.50
CA ARG A 187 -10.83 -5.82 0.82
C ARG A 187 -11.21 -4.75 1.84
N MET A 188 -10.72 -3.53 1.61
CA MET A 188 -10.94 -2.38 2.49
C MET A 188 -11.11 -1.08 1.71
N ASP A 189 -11.67 -0.07 2.36
CA ASP A 189 -11.62 1.31 1.87
C ASP A 189 -10.20 1.87 2.04
N GLY A 190 -9.50 2.04 0.91
CA GLY A 190 -8.17 2.62 0.85
C GLY A 190 -8.15 4.14 1.02
N MET A 191 -9.32 4.80 1.12
CA MET A 191 -9.45 6.22 1.42
C MET A 191 -9.56 6.50 2.92
N ASP A 192 -9.82 5.48 3.74
CA ASP A 192 -9.81 5.55 5.21
C ASP A 192 -8.46 5.06 5.75
N VAL A 193 -7.61 6.01 6.16
CA VAL A 193 -6.26 5.73 6.69
C VAL A 193 -6.28 4.83 7.94
N LEU A 194 -7.35 4.87 8.74
CA LEU A 194 -7.46 4.05 9.94
C LEU A 194 -7.83 2.62 9.57
N MET A 195 -8.70 2.44 8.57
CA MET A 195 -9.04 1.13 8.04
C MET A 195 -7.82 0.45 7.41
N VAL A 196 -7.03 1.19 6.62
CA VAL A 196 -5.76 0.70 6.08
C VAL A 196 -4.78 0.32 7.20
N ARG A 197 -4.64 1.15 8.24
CA ARG A 197 -3.76 0.88 9.38
C ARG A 197 -4.11 -0.43 10.08
N GLU A 198 -5.38 -0.68 10.36
CA GLU A 198 -5.80 -1.90 11.07
C GLU A 198 -5.73 -3.15 10.20
N ALA A 199 -6.05 -3.06 8.91
CA ALA A 199 -5.85 -4.18 7.99
C ALA A 199 -4.37 -4.58 7.87
N VAL A 200 -3.47 -3.60 7.83
CA VAL A 200 -2.02 -3.85 7.81
C VAL A 200 -1.54 -4.49 9.12
N LYS A 201 -2.01 -4.03 10.28
CA LYS A 201 -1.72 -4.68 11.57
C LYS A 201 -2.19 -6.13 11.60
N TYR A 202 -3.42 -6.37 11.17
CA TYR A 202 -3.99 -7.72 11.08
C TYR A 202 -3.15 -8.62 10.14
N ALA A 203 -2.73 -8.11 8.98
CA ALA A 203 -1.89 -8.86 8.05
C ALA A 203 -0.52 -9.21 8.63
N ILE A 204 0.09 -8.28 9.38
CA ILE A 204 1.35 -8.52 10.11
C ILE A 204 1.16 -9.61 11.17
N GLU A 205 0.09 -9.54 11.97
CA GLU A 205 -0.23 -10.55 12.98
C GLU A 205 -0.51 -11.93 12.35
N HIS A 206 -1.24 -11.96 11.23
CA HIS A 206 -1.49 -13.16 10.45
C HIS A 206 -0.17 -13.85 10.05
N ILE A 207 0.76 -13.09 9.49
CA ILE A 207 2.07 -13.61 9.07
C ILE A 207 2.90 -14.05 10.28
N ASN A 208 2.95 -13.24 11.34
CA ASN A 208 3.70 -13.57 12.56
C ASN A 208 3.16 -14.83 13.26
N SER A 209 1.88 -15.14 13.09
CA SER A 209 1.28 -16.41 13.57
C SER A 209 1.64 -17.63 12.72
N GLY A 210 2.45 -17.48 11.67
CA GLY A 210 2.94 -18.57 10.82
C GLY A 210 1.94 -19.04 9.76
N LYS A 211 0.84 -18.31 9.53
CA LYS A 211 -0.22 -18.69 8.58
C LYS A 211 0.15 -18.50 7.10
N GLY A 212 1.30 -17.88 6.84
CA GLY A 212 1.84 -17.65 5.50
C GLY A 212 1.32 -16.35 4.88
N PRO A 213 1.24 -16.26 3.54
CA PRO A 213 0.93 -15.01 2.85
C PRO A 213 -0.53 -14.59 3.01
N ILE A 214 -0.79 -13.30 2.82
CA ILE A 214 -2.13 -12.70 2.81
C ILE A 214 -2.24 -11.63 1.71
N LEU A 215 -3.43 -11.47 1.13
CA LEU A 215 -3.74 -10.50 0.08
C LEU A 215 -4.59 -9.35 0.64
N LEU A 216 -4.23 -8.12 0.33
CA LEU A 216 -4.97 -6.91 0.70
C LEU A 216 -5.40 -6.18 -0.58
N GLU A 217 -6.68 -5.89 -0.72
CA GLU A 217 -7.19 -5.00 -1.77
C GLU A 217 -7.60 -3.67 -1.14
N MET A 218 -6.95 -2.60 -1.59
CA MET A 218 -7.22 -1.23 -1.16
C MET A 218 -8.03 -0.53 -2.25
N MET A 219 -9.31 -0.30 -1.99
CA MET A 219 -10.19 0.47 -2.88
C MET A 219 -9.84 1.95 -2.75
N THR A 220 -9.20 2.52 -3.77
CA THR A 220 -8.68 3.90 -3.73
C THR A 220 -8.96 4.62 -5.04
N TYR A 221 -8.40 5.82 -5.23
CA TYR A 221 -8.57 6.60 -6.46
C TYR A 221 -7.36 7.51 -6.73
N ARG A 222 -7.08 7.78 -8.00
CA ARG A 222 -5.95 8.61 -8.47
C ARG A 222 -6.40 9.84 -9.25
#